data_AF-A0A318EWF3-F1
#
_entry.id   AF-A0A318EWF3-F1
#
_cell.length_a   1.000
_cell.length_b   1.000
_cell.length_c   1.000
_cell.angle_alpha   90.00
_cell.angle_beta   90.00
_cell.angle_gamma   90.00
#
_symmetry.space_group_name_H-M   'P 1'
#
loop_
_entity.id
_entity.type
_entity.pdbx_description
1 polymer ?
#
loop_
_entity_poly.entity_id
_entity_poly.type
_entity_poly.pdbx_seq_one_letter_code
_entity_poly.pdbx_strand_id
1 'polypeptide(L)'
;MNKKKIIIIVLSSLFIIFMIRNLIWYLNFNKYENYISNEYELYVKSYGKTLNGYSYTIKQPEFYSFTGNFAINNNADISIIIWPELFMKGDMRIGMELVDAENNHGYRFYVDKELNYMVDKKNNFTEEEITQIQNLLDKKKEEIGKMYRLAKKEWDLK
;
A
#
# COMPACT_ATOMS: atom_id res chain seq x y z
N MET A 1 28.85 -36.59 -14.45
CA MET A 1 27.40 -36.64 -14.75
C MET A 1 27.19 -36.26 -16.21
N ASN A 2 26.34 -36.96 -16.97
CA ASN A 2 26.09 -36.65 -18.39
C ASN A 2 25.53 -35.22 -18.53
N LYS A 3 26.04 -34.43 -19.48
CA LYS A 3 25.58 -33.05 -19.76
C LYS A 3 24.05 -32.96 -19.89
N LYS A 4 23.40 -33.96 -20.49
CA LYS A 4 21.94 -34.05 -20.59
C LYS A 4 21.26 -34.16 -19.22
N LYS A 5 21.81 -34.97 -18.30
CA LYS A 5 21.29 -35.11 -16.93
C LYS A 5 21.45 -33.81 -16.14
N ILE A 6 22.57 -33.10 -16.30
CA ILE A 6 22.79 -31.78 -15.68
C ILE A 6 21.73 -30.78 -16.15
N ILE A 7 21.49 -30.69 -17.46
CA ILE A 7 20.49 -29.76 -18.03
C ILE A 7 19.09 -30.06 -17.49
N ILE A 8 18.69 -31.33 -17.44
CA ILE A 8 17.39 -31.73 -16.90
C ILE A 8 17.26 -31.28 -15.44
N ILE A 9 18.27 -31.56 -14.61
CA ILE A 9 18.26 -31.15 -13.19
C ILE A 9 18.12 -29.64 -13.06
N VAL A 10 18.86 -28.85 -13.86
CA VAL A 10 18.78 -27.38 -13.83
C VAL A 10 17.40 -26.90 -14.25
N LEU A 11 16.85 -27.40 -15.35
CA LEU A 11 15.52 -27.00 -15.83
C LEU A 11 14.42 -27.38 -14.84
N SER A 12 14.48 -28.60 -14.28
CA SER A 12 13.55 -29.02 -13.22
C SER A 12 13.66 -28.13 -11.99
N SER A 13 14.86 -27.73 -11.59
CA SER A 13 15.07 -26.84 -10.44
C SER A 13 14.48 -25.45 -10.68
N LEU A 14 14.70 -24.87 -11.86
CA LEU A 14 14.11 -23.58 -12.24
C LEU A 14 12.58 -23.65 -12.28
N PHE A 15 12.03 -24.75 -12.80
CA PHE A 15 10.58 -24.96 -12.83
C PHE A 15 10.00 -25.06 -11.42
N ILE A 16 10.66 -25.78 -10.50
CA ILE A 16 10.23 -25.87 -9.10
C ILE A 16 10.26 -24.49 -8.42
N ILE A 17 11.33 -23.71 -8.61
CA ILE A 17 11.42 -22.34 -8.06
C ILE A 17 10.30 -21.46 -8.61
N PHE A 18 10.01 -21.55 -9.90
CA PHE A 18 8.90 -20.83 -10.52
C PHE A 18 7.55 -21.23 -9.91
N MET A 19 7.29 -22.53 -9.73
CA MET A 19 6.05 -23.02 -9.12
C MET A 19 5.90 -22.56 -7.66
N ILE A 20 6.98 -22.63 -6.86
CA ILE A 20 6.98 -22.15 -5.47
C ILE A 20 6.70 -20.66 -5.42
N ARG A 21 7.35 -19.86 -6.26
CA ARG A 21 7.12 -18.41 -6.34
C ARG A 21 5.66 -18.08 -6.67
N ASN A 22 5.07 -18.77 -7.64
CA ASN A 22 3.66 -18.57 -8.03
C ASN A 22 2.71 -19.00 -6.92
N LEU A 23 3.01 -20.10 -6.21
CA LEU A 23 2.22 -20.54 -5.06
C LEU A 23 2.26 -19.49 -3.94
N ILE A 24 3.44 -18.97 -3.58
CA ILE A 24 3.59 -17.91 -2.57
C ILE A 24 2.79 -16.67 -3.00
N TRP A 25 2.88 -16.29 -4.28
CA TRP A 25 2.16 -15.14 -4.81
C TRP A 25 0.65 -15.33 -4.70
N TYR A 26 0.13 -16.49 -5.13
CA TYR A 26 -1.29 -16.83 -5.07
C TYR A 26 -1.82 -16.85 -3.63
N LEU A 27 -1.08 -17.47 -2.71
CA LEU A 27 -1.43 -17.49 -1.29
C LEU A 27 -1.48 -16.08 -0.69
N ASN A 28 -0.56 -15.20 -1.10
CA ASN A 28 -0.54 -13.80 -0.66
C ASN A 28 -1.67 -12.98 -1.32
N PHE A 29 -1.92 -13.17 -2.60
CA PHE A 29 -3.03 -12.55 -3.33
C PHE A 29 -4.37 -12.86 -2.65
N ASN A 30 -4.63 -14.13 -2.33
CA ASN A 30 -5.85 -14.55 -1.65
C ASN A 30 -6.01 -13.98 -0.23
N LYS A 31 -4.95 -13.43 0.40
CA LYS A 31 -5.12 -12.73 1.68
C LYS A 31 -5.87 -11.41 1.54
N TYR A 32 -5.79 -10.75 0.39
CA TYR A 32 -6.51 -9.50 0.15
C TYR A 32 -8.02 -9.71 0.01
N GLU A 33 -8.47 -10.86 -0.51
CA GLU A 33 -9.89 -11.22 -0.65
C GLU A 33 -10.66 -11.16 0.68
N ASN A 34 -9.99 -11.48 1.80
CA ASN A 34 -10.61 -11.41 3.13
C ASN A 34 -11.06 -9.99 3.54
N TYR A 35 -10.57 -8.97 2.85
CA TYR A 35 -10.87 -7.56 3.13
C TYR A 35 -11.83 -6.95 2.09
N ILE A 36 -12.18 -7.70 1.05
CA ILE A 36 -13.10 -7.27 0.00
C ILE A 36 -14.49 -7.81 0.37
N SER A 37 -15.27 -7.01 1.10
CA SER A 37 -16.66 -7.35 1.41
C SER A 37 -17.58 -7.08 0.21
N ASN A 38 -18.85 -7.51 0.30
CA ASN A 38 -19.86 -7.28 -0.74
C ASN A 38 -20.16 -5.80 -1.02
N GLU A 39 -19.70 -4.89 -0.15
CA GLU A 39 -19.84 -3.44 -0.35
C GLU A 39 -18.79 -2.87 -1.31
N TYR A 40 -17.74 -3.63 -1.61
CA TYR A 40 -16.69 -3.23 -2.52
C TYR A 40 -17.06 -3.56 -3.97
N GLU A 41 -16.96 -2.56 -4.84
CA GLU A 41 -17.14 -2.71 -6.26
C GLU A 41 -15.78 -2.84 -6.96
N LEU A 42 -15.72 -3.68 -7.98
CA LEU A 42 -14.53 -3.81 -8.81
C LEU A 42 -14.43 -2.61 -9.76
N TYR A 43 -13.39 -1.80 -9.58
CA TYR A 43 -12.88 -0.87 -10.58
C TYR A 43 -11.75 -1.52 -11.38
N VAL A 44 -11.23 -0.80 -12.39
CA VAL A 44 -10.25 -1.26 -13.39
C VAL A 44 -9.24 -2.32 -12.88
N LYS A 45 -8.54 -2.06 -11.76
CA LYS A 45 -7.58 -3.00 -11.15
C LYS A 45 -7.60 -2.96 -9.61
N SER A 46 -8.70 -2.50 -9.03
CA SER A 46 -8.82 -2.30 -7.59
C SER A 46 -10.27 -2.38 -7.18
N TYR A 47 -10.51 -2.85 -5.98
CA TYR A 47 -11.83 -2.82 -5.36
C TYR A 47 -11.97 -1.51 -4.60
N GLY A 48 -13.14 -0.89 -4.62
CA GLY A 48 -13.38 0.24 -3.75
C GLY A 48 -14.83 0.43 -3.35
N LYS A 49 -15.03 1.25 -2.33
CA LYS A 49 -16.33 1.66 -1.83
C LYS A 49 -16.26 3.08 -1.30
N THR A 50 -17.40 3.75 -1.27
CA THR A 50 -17.54 5.07 -0.65
C THR A 50 -18.44 4.95 0.57
N LEU A 51 -17.95 5.40 1.72
CA LEU A 51 -18.69 5.37 2.97
C LEU A 51 -18.41 6.65 3.77
N ASN A 52 -19.49 7.37 4.14
CA ASN A 52 -19.43 8.59 4.95
C ASN A 52 -18.47 9.66 4.42
N GLY A 53 -18.42 9.85 3.10
CA GLY A 53 -17.55 10.83 2.44
C GLY A 53 -16.11 10.35 2.20
N TYR A 54 -15.74 9.16 2.65
CA TYR A 54 -14.43 8.56 2.41
C TYR A 54 -14.49 7.48 1.34
N SER A 55 -13.49 7.46 0.47
CA SER A 55 -13.27 6.40 -0.51
C SER A 55 -12.24 5.43 0.02
N TYR A 56 -12.62 4.16 0.12
CA TYR A 56 -11.76 3.05 0.53
C TYR A 56 -11.41 2.24 -0.71
N THR A 57 -10.13 1.92 -0.90
CA THR A 57 -9.69 1.12 -2.03
C THR A 57 -8.73 0.02 -1.58
N ILE A 58 -8.84 -1.13 -2.26
CA ILE A 58 -7.99 -2.30 -2.07
C ILE A 58 -7.45 -2.67 -3.45
N LYS A 59 -6.14 -2.53 -3.62
CA LYS A 59 -5.43 -3.02 -4.79
C LYS A 59 -4.69 -4.29 -4.39
N GLN A 60 -5.06 -5.40 -5.02
CA GLN A 60 -4.35 -6.66 -4.86
C GLN A 60 -2.97 -6.60 -5.54
N PRO A 61 -2.01 -7.44 -5.11
CA PRO A 61 -0.70 -7.51 -5.74
C PRO A 61 -0.83 -7.91 -7.23
N GLU A 62 -0.21 -7.13 -8.11
CA GLU A 62 -0.13 -7.48 -9.53
C GLU A 62 0.71 -8.74 -9.73
N PHE A 63 0.52 -9.43 -10.85
CA PHE A 63 1.39 -10.55 -11.23
C PHE A 63 2.84 -10.07 -11.26
N TYR A 64 3.72 -10.79 -10.57
CA TYR A 64 5.12 -10.44 -10.25
C TYR A 64 5.39 -9.52 -9.05
N SER A 65 4.40 -8.86 -8.47
CA SER A 65 4.53 -8.14 -7.20
C SER A 65 3.98 -8.97 -6.04
N PHE A 66 4.58 -8.88 -4.86
CA PHE A 66 4.00 -9.43 -3.63
C PHE A 66 3.24 -8.39 -2.80
N THR A 67 3.21 -7.14 -3.27
CA THR A 67 2.68 -6.02 -2.50
C THR A 67 1.55 -5.36 -3.28
N GLY A 68 0.35 -5.50 -2.77
CA GLY A 68 -0.79 -4.64 -3.05
C GLY A 68 -0.85 -3.49 -2.03
N ASN A 69 -1.95 -2.74 -2.01
CA ASN A 69 -2.15 -1.66 -1.05
C ASN A 69 -3.61 -1.47 -0.67
N PHE A 70 -3.81 -0.96 0.54
CA PHE A 70 -5.06 -0.37 0.97
C PHE A 70 -4.92 1.15 0.86
N ALA A 71 -5.99 1.87 0.56
CA ALA A 71 -5.98 3.33 0.66
C ALA A 71 -7.32 3.91 1.06
N ILE A 72 -7.27 4.95 1.89
CA ILE A 72 -8.42 5.77 2.27
C ILE A 72 -8.19 7.20 1.79
N ASN A 73 -9.19 7.81 1.17
CA ASN A 73 -9.16 9.19 0.67
C ASN A 73 -10.40 9.95 1.18
N ASN A 74 -10.23 11.21 1.59
CA ASN A 74 -11.34 12.10 1.97
C ASN A 74 -12.04 12.77 0.76
N ASN A 75 -11.66 12.40 -0.46
CA ASN A 75 -12.10 12.97 -1.74
C ASN A 75 -11.83 14.48 -1.88
N ALA A 76 -10.90 15.02 -1.09
CA ALA A 76 -10.50 16.41 -1.15
C ALA A 76 -8.98 16.50 -1.34
N ASP A 77 -8.22 16.23 -0.29
CA ASP A 77 -6.82 16.62 -0.21
C ASP A 77 -5.94 15.71 0.67
N ILE A 78 -6.51 14.64 1.23
CA ILE A 78 -5.76 13.66 2.03
C ILE A 78 -6.01 12.28 1.46
N SER A 79 -4.94 11.58 1.12
CA SER A 79 -4.96 10.12 0.92
C SER A 79 -3.93 9.44 1.80
N ILE A 80 -4.32 8.34 2.44
CA ILE A 80 -3.42 7.46 3.19
C ILE A 80 -3.35 6.15 2.43
N ILE A 81 -2.14 5.68 2.14
CA ILE A 81 -1.86 4.41 1.47
C ILE A 81 -1.12 3.50 2.45
N ILE A 82 -1.60 2.28 2.62
CA ILE A 82 -1.03 1.28 3.53
C ILE A 82 -0.56 0.10 2.69
N TRP A 83 0.75 -0.16 2.71
CA TRP A 83 1.37 -1.33 2.10
C TRP A 83 1.64 -2.37 3.17
N PRO A 84 0.83 -3.44 3.24
CA PRO A 84 1.10 -4.55 4.13
C PRO A 84 2.31 -5.36 3.65
N GLU A 85 2.98 -6.02 4.59
CA GLU A 85 3.99 -7.03 4.28
C GLU A 85 3.36 -8.35 3.79
N LEU A 86 4.24 -9.27 3.35
CA LEU A 86 3.84 -10.57 2.81
C LEU A 86 2.92 -11.32 3.79
N PHE A 87 1.80 -11.83 3.27
CA PHE A 87 0.74 -12.50 4.01
C PHE A 87 0.03 -11.66 5.08
N MET A 88 0.09 -10.33 4.99
CA MET A 88 -0.46 -9.40 5.99
C MET A 88 0.18 -9.56 7.37
N LYS A 89 1.45 -10.00 7.41
CA LYS A 89 2.20 -10.21 8.64
C LYS A 89 3.42 -9.31 8.67
N GLY A 90 3.62 -8.60 9.77
CA GLY A 90 4.75 -7.71 9.97
C GLY A 90 4.33 -6.25 10.05
N ASP A 91 5.31 -5.37 9.92
CA ASP A 91 5.07 -3.93 9.93
C ASP A 91 4.44 -3.47 8.61
N MET A 92 3.65 -2.41 8.67
CA MET A 92 3.02 -1.83 7.49
C MET A 92 3.74 -0.54 7.14
N ARG A 93 4.06 -0.37 5.86
CA ARG A 93 4.57 0.91 5.37
C ARG A 93 3.39 1.82 5.07
N ILE A 94 3.46 3.05 5.56
CA ILE A 94 2.40 4.04 5.41
C ILE A 94 2.93 5.15 4.51
N GLY A 95 2.18 5.42 3.45
CA GLY A 95 2.37 6.56 2.57
C GLY A 95 1.21 7.53 2.72
N MET A 96 1.49 8.78 2.43
CA MET A 96 0.50 9.84 2.42
C MET A 96 0.62 10.67 1.15
N GLU A 97 -0.53 11.11 0.66
CA GLU A 97 -0.65 12.19 -0.30
C GLU A 97 -1.40 13.33 0.36
N LEU A 98 -0.77 14.51 0.41
CA LEU A 98 -1.38 15.74 0.89
C LEU A 98 -1.37 16.77 -0.23
N VAL A 99 -2.54 17.33 -0.53
CA VAL A 99 -2.67 18.46 -1.45
C VAL A 99 -2.77 19.74 -0.65
N ASP A 100 -1.83 20.66 -0.89
CA ASP A 100 -1.94 22.04 -0.46
C ASP A 100 -2.84 22.80 -1.43
N ALA A 101 -4.07 23.07 -1.00
CA ALA A 101 -5.03 23.81 -1.80
C ALA A 101 -4.62 25.27 -2.04
N GLU A 102 -3.79 25.87 -1.17
CA GLU A 102 -3.36 27.26 -1.28
C GLU A 102 -2.32 27.42 -2.40
N ASN A 103 -1.42 26.44 -2.52
CA ASN A 103 -0.33 26.44 -3.50
C ASN A 103 -0.59 25.51 -4.71
N ASN A 104 -1.73 24.83 -4.73
CA ASN A 104 -2.12 23.81 -5.72
C ASN A 104 -0.99 22.77 -5.96
N HIS A 105 -0.35 22.35 -4.87
CA HIS A 105 0.79 21.43 -4.91
C HIS A 105 0.49 20.17 -4.09
N GLY A 106 0.85 19.00 -4.62
CA GLY A 106 0.62 17.72 -3.97
C GLY A 106 1.92 17.04 -3.57
N TYR A 107 2.06 16.70 -2.29
CA TYR A 107 3.21 15.95 -1.78
C TYR A 107 2.84 14.49 -1.59
N ARG A 108 3.72 13.58 -2.02
CA ARG A 108 3.63 12.15 -1.74
C ARG A 108 4.86 11.69 -1.00
N PHE A 109 4.67 11.18 0.21
CA PHE A 109 5.77 10.83 1.11
C PHE A 109 5.42 9.65 2.00
N TYR A 110 6.40 9.16 2.75
CA TYR A 110 6.21 8.12 3.76
C TYR A 110 6.13 8.73 5.14
N VAL A 111 5.41 8.07 6.03
CA VAL A 111 5.30 8.43 7.44
C VAL A 111 5.66 7.27 8.35
N ASP A 112 6.03 7.58 9.58
CA ASP A 112 6.23 6.59 10.65
C ASP A 112 4.89 6.09 11.23
N LYS A 113 4.96 5.26 12.28
CA LYS A 113 3.76 4.66 12.93
C LYS A 113 2.93 5.72 13.67
N GLU A 114 3.55 6.82 14.03
CA GLU A 114 2.96 7.99 14.69
C GLU A 114 2.45 9.03 13.67
N LEU A 115 2.56 8.74 12.37
CA LEU A 115 2.15 9.58 11.23
C LEU A 115 2.99 10.85 11.05
N ASN A 116 4.22 10.86 11.53
CA ASN A 116 5.18 11.92 11.26
C ASN A 116 5.92 11.66 9.94
N TYR A 117 6.36 12.73 9.28
CA TYR A 117 7.18 12.64 8.07
C TYR A 117 8.42 11.75 8.28
N MET A 118 8.63 10.80 7.38
CA MET A 118 9.79 9.91 7.37
C MET A 118 10.61 10.13 6.10
N VAL A 119 11.92 10.34 6.28
CA VAL A 119 12.87 10.42 5.17
C VAL A 119 13.00 9.03 4.54
N ASP A 120 12.72 8.94 3.23
CA ASP A 120 12.89 7.72 2.44
C ASP A 120 13.78 8.02 1.24
N LYS A 121 14.52 7.02 0.74
CA LYS A 121 15.40 7.18 -0.44
C LYS A 121 14.67 7.63 -1.71
N LYS A 122 13.35 7.46 -1.76
CA LYS A 122 12.51 7.93 -2.87
C LYS A 122 11.99 9.36 -2.67
N ASN A 123 12.09 9.90 -1.46
CA ASN A 123 11.71 11.27 -1.14
C ASN A 123 12.90 12.19 -1.44
N ASN A 124 12.88 12.84 -2.60
CA ASN A 124 13.88 13.85 -3.00
C ASN A 124 13.33 15.27 -2.74
N PHE A 125 12.90 15.53 -1.51
CA PHE A 125 12.40 16.85 -1.11
C PHE A 125 13.54 17.74 -0.60
N THR A 126 13.46 19.03 -0.93
CA THR A 126 14.27 20.09 -0.34
C THR A 126 13.88 20.32 1.13
N GLU A 127 14.73 21.00 1.89
CA GLU A 127 14.42 21.34 3.29
C GLU A 127 13.16 22.22 3.43
N GLU A 128 12.91 23.09 2.44
CA GLU A 128 11.71 23.92 2.39
C GLU A 128 10.45 23.07 2.18
N GLU A 129 10.48 22.12 1.24
CA GLU A 129 9.37 21.20 1.00
C GLU A 129 9.11 20.30 2.22
N ILE A 130 10.15 19.83 2.90
CA ILE A 130 10.00 19.07 4.14
C ILE A 130 9.30 19.90 5.21
N THR A 131 9.67 21.18 5.35
CA THR A 131 9.03 22.11 6.28
C THR A 131 7.55 22.32 5.94
N GLN A 132 7.23 22.47 4.64
CA GLN A 132 5.85 22.59 4.16
C GLN A 132 5.03 21.32 4.45
N ILE A 133 5.61 20.13 4.20
CA ILE A 133 4.98 18.84 4.51
C ILE A 133 4.67 18.72 6.00
N GLN A 134 5.62 19.07 6.87
CA GLN A 134 5.43 19.04 8.32
C GLN A 134 4.31 19.98 8.77
N ASN A 135 4.28 21.21 8.23
CA ASN A 135 3.19 22.15 8.52
C ASN A 135 1.82 21.63 8.06
N LEU A 136 1.75 20.98 6.89
CA LEU A 136 0.51 20.37 6.40
C LEU A 136 0.06 19.21 7.28
N LEU A 137 0.99 18.36 7.73
CA LEU A 137 0.71 17.27 8.67
C LEU A 137 0.13 17.80 9.97
N ASP A 138 0.71 18.85 10.53
CA ASP A 138 0.22 19.47 11.76
C ASP A 138 -1.15 20.13 11.57
N LYS A 139 -1.34 20.89 10.48
CA LYS A 139 -2.63 21.53 10.13
C LYS A 139 -3.76 20.50 9.98
N LYS A 140 -3.44 19.30 9.49
CA LYS A 140 -4.43 18.24 9.16
C LYS A 140 -4.41 17.07 10.15
N LYS A 141 -3.68 17.18 11.26
CA LYS A 141 -3.39 16.08 12.18
C LYS A 141 -4.63 15.35 12.70
N GLU A 142 -5.68 16.09 13.03
CA GLU A 142 -6.93 15.51 13.54
C GLU A 142 -7.63 14.63 12.48
N GLU A 143 -7.77 15.15 11.27
CA GLU A 143 -8.42 14.44 10.16
C GLU A 143 -7.59 13.25 9.70
N ILE A 144 -6.26 13.41 9.60
CA ILE A 144 -5.34 12.31 9.29
C ILE A 144 -5.46 11.19 10.33
N GLY A 145 -5.45 11.56 11.62
CA GLY A 145 -5.61 10.59 12.70
C GLY A 145 -6.96 9.88 12.66
N LYS A 146 -8.05 10.60 12.33
CA LYS A 146 -9.38 10.02 12.14
C LYS A 146 -9.40 9.04 10.96
N MET A 147 -8.89 9.44 9.80
CA MET A 147 -8.80 8.60 8.60
C MET A 147 -7.99 7.33 8.86
N TYR A 148 -6.86 7.45 9.55
CA TYR A 148 -6.04 6.31 9.90
C TYR A 148 -6.77 5.33 10.84
N ARG A 149 -7.50 5.82 11.84
CA ARG A 149 -8.35 4.97 12.70
C ARG A 149 -9.48 4.30 11.92
N LEU A 150 -10.10 5.00 10.96
CA LEU A 150 -11.13 4.43 10.10
C LEU A 150 -10.56 3.31 9.23
N ALA A 151 -9.40 3.53 8.61
CA ALA A 151 -8.68 2.51 7.84
C ALA A 151 -8.35 1.27 8.68
N LYS A 152 -7.78 1.46 9.89
CA LYS A 152 -7.47 0.33 10.78
C LYS A 152 -8.72 -0.46 11.18
N LYS A 153 -9.84 0.24 11.43
CA LYS A 153 -11.10 -0.41 11.77
C LYS A 153 -11.70 -1.19 10.59
N GLU A 154 -11.71 -0.60 9.40
CA GLU A 154 -12.28 -1.23 8.19
C GLU A 154 -11.56 -2.53 7.85
N TRP A 155 -10.22 -2.52 7.89
CA TRP A 155 -9.42 -3.66 7.47
C TRP A 155 -8.81 -4.45 8.64
N ASP A 156 -9.35 -4.30 9.86
CA ASP A 156 -8.87 -4.98 11.07
C ASP A 156 -7.33 -4.97 11.19
N LEU A 157 -6.72 -3.81 10.89
CA LEU A 157 -5.27 -3.67 10.88
C LEU A 157 -4.78 -3.42 12.31
N LYS A 158 -3.75 -4.18 12.70
CA LYS A 158 -3.13 -4.09 14.02
C LYS A 158 -2.29 -2.83 14.20
#